data_AF-K1SVR7-F1
#
_entry.id   AF-K1SVR7-F1
#
_cell.length_a   1.000
_cell.length_b   1.000
_cell.length_c   1.000
_cell.angle_alpha   90.00
_cell.angle_beta   90.00
_cell.angle_gamma   90.00
#
_symmetry.space_group_name_H-M   'P 1'
#
loop_
_entity.id
_entity.type
_entity.pdbx_description
1 polymer ?
#
loop_
_entity_poly.entity_id
_entity_poly.type
_entity_poly.pdbx_seq_one_letter_code
_entity_poly.pdbx_strand_id
1 'polypeptide(L)'
;GMTGEELFVLEAAAILHDVGIHISEARYGNCDGKHQEELGPDEARKVLSEVDGFTATQIERICWLIAHHHTYQDVTSLDHRILLEADFLVNSFEDHLALEGIITFRDHVFRSESAISMLNDMWGL
;
A
#
# COMPACT_ATOMS: atom_id res chain seq x y z
N GLY A 1 13.02 -0.45 -14.46
CA GLY A 1 12.06 0.60 -14.12
C GLY A 1 10.69 0.17 -14.59
N MET A 2 9.63 0.75 -14.04
CA MET A 2 8.25 0.45 -14.42
C MET A 2 7.90 1.09 -15.77
N THR A 3 7.04 0.43 -16.52
CA THR A 3 6.37 0.99 -17.70
C THR A 3 5.34 2.05 -17.30
N GLY A 4 4.87 2.85 -18.26
CA GLY A 4 3.83 3.85 -17.99
C GLY A 4 2.50 3.23 -17.53
N GLU A 5 2.18 2.02 -18.01
CA GLU A 5 0.99 1.28 -17.59
C GLU A 5 1.11 0.76 -16.15
N GLU A 6 2.26 0.16 -15.81
CA GLU A 6 2.52 -0.29 -14.43
C GLU A 6 2.50 0.88 -13.45
N LEU A 7 3.06 2.04 -13.84
CA LEU A 7 3.03 3.25 -13.01
C LEU A 7 1.59 3.75 -12.81
N PHE A 8 0.79 3.81 -13.88
CA PHE A 8 -0.61 4.21 -13.81
C PHE A 8 -1.43 3.32 -12.85
N VAL A 9 -1.21 2.00 -12.91
CA VAL A 9 -1.84 1.04 -11.99
C VAL A 9 -1.40 1.27 -10.54
N LEU A 10 -0.11 1.46 -10.30
CA LEU A 10 0.42 1.71 -8.97
C LEU A 10 -0.09 3.03 -8.38
N GLU A 11 -0.15 4.10 -9.17
CA GLU A 11 -0.68 5.40 -8.73
C GLU A 11 -2.16 5.29 -8.34
N ALA A 12 -2.98 4.59 -9.13
CA ALA A 12 -4.36 4.34 -8.79
C ALA A 12 -4.50 3.50 -7.51
N ALA A 13 -3.67 2.47 -7.33
CA ALA A 13 -3.62 1.69 -6.09
C ALA A 13 -3.18 2.53 -4.89
N ALA A 14 -2.18 3.40 -5.04
CA ALA A 14 -1.72 4.29 -3.98
C ALA A 14 -2.81 5.30 -3.55
N ILE A 15 -3.64 5.78 -4.47
CA ILE A 15 -4.79 6.64 -4.13
C ILE A 15 -5.85 5.86 -3.33
N LEU A 16 -6.02 4.57 -3.60
CA LEU A 16 -7.16 3.78 -3.10
C LEU A 16 -6.79 2.75 -2.02
N HIS A 17 -5.51 2.59 -1.64
CA HIS A 17 -5.08 1.49 -0.76
C HIS A 17 -5.88 1.39 0.55
N ASP A 18 -6.18 2.53 1.17
CA ASP A 18 -6.94 2.64 2.41
C ASP A 18 -8.46 2.77 2.24
N VAL A 19 -9.00 2.52 1.04
CA VAL A 19 -10.46 2.61 0.80
C VAL A 19 -11.26 1.65 1.70
N GLY A 20 -10.60 0.61 2.25
CA GLY A 20 -11.15 -0.33 3.21
C GLY A 20 -11.38 0.20 4.63
N ILE A 21 -10.82 1.36 5.02
CA ILE A 21 -10.89 1.87 6.41
C ILE A 21 -12.32 1.98 6.93
N HIS A 22 -13.19 2.71 6.21
CA HIS A 22 -14.53 3.02 6.71
C HIS A 22 -15.44 1.79 6.80
N ILE A 23 -15.31 0.86 5.85
CA ILE A 23 -16.09 -0.37 5.87
C ILE A 23 -15.58 -1.34 6.95
N SER A 24 -14.27 -1.34 7.23
CA SER A 24 -13.67 -2.06 8.35
C SER A 24 -14.22 -1.52 9.68
N GLU A 25 -14.18 -0.20 9.88
CA GLU A 25 -14.69 0.45 11.09
C GLU A 25 -16.18 0.14 11.30
N ALA A 26 -16.99 0.27 10.25
CA ALA A 26 -18.42 0.01 10.31
C ALA A 26 -18.77 -1.46 10.60
N ARG A 27 -17.96 -2.41 10.12
CA ARG A 27 -18.23 -3.85 10.24
C ARG A 27 -17.65 -4.47 11.51
N TYR A 28 -16.42 -4.08 11.86
CA TYR A 28 -15.62 -4.72 12.91
C TYR A 28 -15.35 -3.78 14.11
N GLY A 29 -15.64 -2.48 13.99
CA GLY A 29 -15.38 -1.50 15.04
C GLY A 29 -13.91 -1.07 15.15
N ASN A 30 -13.09 -1.40 14.15
CA ASN A 30 -11.68 -1.02 14.06
C ASN A 30 -11.22 -0.90 12.60
N CYS A 31 -10.01 -0.35 12.40
CA CYS A 31 -9.41 -0.14 11.08
C CYS A 31 -8.24 -1.11 10.83
N ASP A 32 -8.29 -2.33 11.38
CA ASP A 32 -7.16 -3.28 11.29
C ASP A 32 -6.81 -3.60 9.83
N GLY A 33 -5.52 -3.59 9.51
CA GLY A 33 -5.04 -3.79 8.13
C GLY A 33 -5.55 -5.05 7.44
N LYS A 34 -5.74 -6.16 8.17
CA LYS A 34 -6.31 -7.40 7.61
C LYS A 34 -7.76 -7.24 7.14
N HIS A 35 -8.56 -6.46 7.85
CA HIS A 35 -9.94 -6.18 7.45
C HIS A 35 -9.97 -5.22 6.27
N GLN A 36 -9.02 -4.29 6.19
CA GLN A 36 -8.88 -3.43 5.02
C GLN A 36 -8.47 -4.23 3.78
N GLU A 37 -7.53 -5.16 3.89
CA GLU A 37 -7.15 -6.09 2.81
C GLU A 37 -8.33 -6.99 2.38
N GLU A 38 -9.18 -7.41 3.32
CA GLU A 38 -10.38 -8.20 3.02
C GLU A 38 -11.44 -7.38 2.26
N LEU A 39 -11.70 -6.15 2.70
CA LEU A 39 -12.87 -5.36 2.27
C LEU A 39 -12.56 -4.29 1.21
N GLY A 40 -11.35 -3.75 1.23
CA GLY A 40 -10.88 -2.69 0.34
C GLY A 40 -10.98 -3.03 -1.15
N PRO A 41 -10.66 -4.26 -1.61
CA PRO A 41 -10.76 -4.63 -3.02
C PRO A 41 -12.17 -4.48 -3.60
N ASP A 42 -13.20 -4.82 -2.83
CA ASP A 42 -14.59 -4.69 -3.27
C ASP A 42 -15.01 -3.21 -3.38
N GLU A 43 -14.60 -2.36 -2.44
CA GLU A 43 -14.87 -0.92 -2.50
C GLU A 43 -14.10 -0.26 -3.64
N ALA A 44 -12.81 -0.58 -3.82
CA ALA A 44 -12.00 -0.09 -4.93
C ALA A 44 -12.61 -0.43 -6.28
N ARG A 45 -13.09 -1.67 -6.45
CA ARG A 45 -13.73 -2.11 -7.68
C ARG A 45 -14.97 -1.31 -8.02
N LYS A 46 -15.79 -0.94 -7.03
CA LYS A 46 -16.97 -0.07 -7.26
C LYS A 46 -16.53 1.29 -7.79
N VAL A 47 -15.59 1.94 -7.10
CA VAL A 47 -15.06 3.26 -7.49
C VAL A 47 -14.49 3.22 -8.91
N LEU A 48 -13.65 2.22 -9.21
CA LEU A 48 -12.99 2.09 -10.52
C LEU A 48 -13.97 1.73 -11.65
N SER A 49 -15.08 1.06 -11.35
CA SER A 49 -16.10 0.70 -12.34
C SER A 49 -17.06 1.85 -12.66
N GLU A 50 -17.11 2.89 -11.82
CA GLU A 50 -17.92 4.08 -12.04
C GLU A 50 -17.21 5.14 -12.91
N VAL A 51 -15.92 4.97 -13.15
CA VAL A 51 -15.10 5.89 -13.95
C VAL A 51 -14.57 5.21 -15.21
N ASP A 52 -14.55 5.95 -16.32
CA ASP A 52 -13.90 5.50 -17.54
C ASP A 52 -12.37 5.57 -17.40
N GLY A 53 -11.65 4.73 -18.15
CA GLY A 53 -10.19 4.80 -18.27
C GLY A 53 -9.42 3.62 -17.66
N PHE A 54 -10.10 2.69 -16.99
CA PHE A 54 -9.49 1.46 -16.48
C PHE A 54 -9.96 0.24 -17.27
N THR A 55 -9.01 -0.60 -17.66
CA THR A 55 -9.32 -1.93 -18.19
C THR A 55 -9.61 -2.91 -17.06
N ALA A 56 -10.33 -4.00 -17.35
CA ALA A 56 -10.59 -5.04 -16.35
C ALA A 56 -9.29 -5.58 -15.72
N THR A 57 -8.24 -5.79 -16.51
CA THR A 57 -6.93 -6.26 -16.02
C THR A 57 -6.29 -5.27 -15.05
N GLN A 58 -6.38 -3.97 -15.33
CA GLN A 58 -5.88 -2.93 -14.42
C GLN A 58 -6.66 -2.91 -13.11
N ILE A 59 -8.00 -2.99 -13.17
CA ILE A 59 -8.85 -3.07 -11.98
C ILE A 59 -8.48 -4.29 -11.13
N GLU A 60 -8.31 -5.47 -11.74
CA GLU A 60 -7.87 -6.67 -11.01
C GLU A 60 -6.52 -6.46 -10.33
N ARG A 61 -5.56 -5.82 -11.02
CA ARG A 61 -4.24 -5.58 -10.44
C ARG A 61 -4.30 -4.58 -9.29
N ILE A 62 -5.06 -3.50 -9.43
CA ILE A 62 -5.28 -2.51 -8.36
C ILE A 62 -5.94 -3.18 -7.17
N CYS A 63 -7.02 -3.93 -7.37
CA CYS A 63 -7.70 -4.68 -6.31
C CYS A 63 -6.75 -5.67 -5.62
N TRP A 64 -5.87 -6.33 -6.38
CA TRP A 64 -4.85 -7.22 -5.80
C TRP A 64 -3.86 -6.45 -4.93
N LEU A 65 -3.35 -5.29 -5.37
CA LEU A 65 -2.43 -4.48 -4.57
C LEU A 65 -3.09 -4.03 -3.25
N ILE A 66 -4.35 -3.60 -3.32
CA ILE A 66 -5.16 -3.23 -2.14
C ILE A 66 -5.40 -4.44 -1.24
N ALA A 67 -5.60 -5.64 -1.79
CA ALA A 67 -5.78 -6.85 -0.98
C ALA A 67 -4.50 -7.31 -0.23
N HIS A 68 -3.34 -6.69 -0.50
CA HIS A 68 -2.05 -7.13 0.03
C HIS A 68 -1.18 -5.98 0.57
N HIS A 69 -1.72 -4.77 0.77
CA HIS A 69 -0.93 -3.60 1.18
C HIS A 69 -0.50 -3.61 2.66
N HIS A 70 -0.96 -4.58 3.46
CA HIS A 70 -0.43 -4.89 4.80
C HIS A 70 0.24 -6.27 4.86
N THR A 71 0.46 -6.91 3.71
CA THR A 71 1.09 -8.22 3.57
C THR A 71 2.56 -8.05 3.20
N TYR A 72 3.45 -8.16 4.20
CA TYR A 72 4.89 -7.92 4.05
C TYR A 72 5.72 -9.16 3.69
N GLN A 73 5.08 -10.33 3.58
CA GLN A 73 5.75 -11.60 3.23
C GLN A 73 5.68 -11.85 1.72
N ASP A 74 6.69 -12.53 1.18
CA ASP A 74 6.73 -13.00 -0.22
C ASP A 74 6.46 -11.91 -1.29
N VAL A 75 6.85 -10.68 -0.99
CA VAL A 75 6.74 -9.51 -1.88
C VAL A 75 7.65 -9.69 -3.08
N THR A 76 7.10 -10.09 -4.23
CA THR A 76 7.86 -10.43 -5.45
C THR A 76 7.75 -9.39 -6.55
N SER A 77 6.67 -8.60 -6.59
CA SER A 77 6.46 -7.59 -7.61
C SER A 77 6.92 -6.21 -7.16
N LEU A 78 7.36 -5.40 -8.12
CA LEU A 78 7.95 -4.08 -7.85
C LEU A 78 6.91 -3.06 -7.39
N ASP A 79 5.73 -3.04 -8.00
CA ASP A 79 4.60 -2.19 -7.62
C ASP A 79 4.13 -2.44 -6.18
N HIS A 80 4.00 -3.71 -5.78
CA HIS A 80 3.67 -4.10 -4.42
C HIS A 80 4.73 -3.62 -3.44
N ARG A 81 6.02 -3.85 -3.76
CA ARG A 81 7.13 -3.34 -2.93
C ARG A 81 7.05 -1.84 -2.71
N ILE A 82 6.88 -1.07 -3.79
CA ILE A 82 6.85 0.38 -3.72
C ILE A 82 5.63 0.85 -2.92
N LEU A 83 4.46 0.22 -3.10
CA LEU A 83 3.26 0.57 -2.32
C LEU A 83 3.49 0.38 -0.82
N LEU A 84 4.03 -0.78 -0.41
CA LEU A 84 4.32 -1.07 1.00
C LEU A 84 5.35 -0.11 1.61
N GLU A 85 6.41 0.19 0.87
CA GLU A 85 7.46 1.10 1.32
C GLU A 85 6.94 2.53 1.45
N ALA A 86 6.15 3.00 0.48
CA ALA A 86 5.56 4.34 0.49
C ALA A 86 4.55 4.52 1.63
N ASP A 87 3.68 3.54 1.84
CA ASP A 87 2.72 3.50 2.95
C ASP A 87 3.47 3.56 4.30
N PHE A 88 4.47 2.69 4.49
CA PHE A 88 5.23 2.66 5.73
C PHE A 88 5.99 3.96 6.03
N LEU A 89 6.50 4.66 5.01
CA LEU A 89 7.18 5.95 5.23
C LEU A 89 6.26 6.94 5.96
N VAL A 90 5.00 7.07 5.50
CA VAL A 90 4.03 7.99 6.11
C VAL A 90 3.55 7.46 7.47
N ASN A 91 3.17 6.18 7.55
CA ASN A 91 2.70 5.57 8.80
C ASN A 91 3.74 5.63 9.92
N SER A 92 5.02 5.44 9.58
CA SER A 92 6.10 5.56 10.57
C SER A 92 6.13 6.93 11.26
N PHE A 93 5.78 7.99 10.52
CA PHE A 93 5.75 9.35 11.01
C PHE A 93 4.46 9.65 11.78
N GLU A 94 3.30 9.29 11.22
CA GLU A 94 1.98 9.56 11.79
C GLU A 94 1.74 8.80 13.10
N ASP A 95 2.16 7.53 13.16
CA ASP A 95 2.01 6.69 14.36
C ASP A 95 3.11 6.93 15.41
N HIS A 96 4.08 7.81 15.12
CA HIS A 96 5.23 8.09 15.98
C HIS A 96 5.96 6.80 16.41
N LEU A 97 6.24 5.93 15.44
CA LEU A 97 6.86 4.63 15.73
C LEU A 97 8.23 4.80 16.40
N ALA A 98 8.56 3.89 17.30
CA ALA A 98 9.87 3.86 17.93
C ALA A 98 10.96 3.56 16.88
N LEU A 99 12.14 4.20 17.02
CA LEU A 99 13.24 4.09 16.06
C LEU A 99 13.68 2.63 15.85
N GLU A 100 13.66 1.82 16.91
CA GLU A 100 13.97 0.40 16.84
C GLU A 100 12.98 -0.37 15.94
N GLY A 101 11.70 0.00 15.98
CA GLY A 101 10.65 -0.57 15.12
C GLY A 101 10.84 -0.17 13.66
N ILE A 102 11.19 1.10 13.41
CA ILE A 102 11.48 1.63 12.08
C ILE A 102 12.68 0.91 11.45
N ILE A 103 13.79 0.77 12.19
CA ILE A 103 14.99 0.05 11.73
C ILE A 103 14.66 -1.41 11.43
N THR A 104 13.92 -2.08 12.33
CA THR A 104 13.52 -3.47 12.16
C THR A 104 12.69 -3.63 10.87
N PHE A 105 11.69 -2.77 10.66
CA PHE A 105 10.85 -2.84 9.47
C PHE A 105 11.65 -2.57 8.19
N ARG A 106 12.52 -1.54 8.19
CA ARG A 106 13.43 -1.25 7.07
C ARG A 106 14.24 -2.50 6.68
N ASP A 107 14.92 -3.11 7.64
CA ASP A 107 15.83 -4.21 7.37
C ASP A 107 15.08 -5.46 6.84
N HIS A 108 13.85 -5.69 7.33
CA HIS A 108 13.04 -6.84 6.90
C HIS A 108 12.28 -6.61 5.59
N VAL A 109 11.77 -5.41 5.33
CA VAL A 109 10.78 -5.16 4.26
C VAL A 109 11.33 -4.28 3.12
N PHE A 110 12.13 -3.25 3.42
CA PHE A 110 12.59 -2.29 2.41
C PHE A 110 13.66 -2.92 1.51
N ARG A 111 13.54 -2.69 0.19
CA ARG A 111 14.49 -3.14 -0.84
C ARG A 111 14.81 -2.04 -1.85
N SER A 112 13.94 -1.03 -2.04
CA SER A 112 14.23 0.07 -2.96
C SER A 112 15.27 1.02 -2.37
N GLU A 113 16.35 1.27 -3.10
CA GLU A 113 17.42 2.18 -2.67
C GLU A 113 16.89 3.58 -2.33
N SER A 114 15.95 4.10 -3.12
CA SER A 114 15.31 5.39 -2.89
C SER A 114 14.48 5.41 -1.62
N ALA A 115 13.68 4.37 -1.36
CA ALA A 115 12.85 4.27 -0.16
C ALA A 115 13.72 4.14 1.10
N ILE A 116 14.81 3.37 1.04
CA ILE A 116 15.78 3.24 2.14
C ILE A 116 16.44 4.60 2.42
N SER A 117 16.88 5.31 1.37
CA SER A 117 17.46 6.65 1.52
C SER A 117 16.47 7.61 2.16
N MET A 118 15.22 7.67 1.67
CA MET A 118 14.18 8.54 2.23
C MET A 118 13.89 8.21 3.70
N LEU A 119 13.75 6.93 4.03
CA LEU A 119 13.53 6.52 5.42
C LEU A 119 14.71 6.93 6.33
N ASN A 120 15.94 6.75 5.86
CA ASN A 120 17.12 7.16 6.63
C ASN A 120 17.18 8.68 6.80
N ASP A 121 16.84 9.45 5.76
CA ASP A 121 16.79 10.91 5.82
C ASP A 121 15.69 11.40 6.78
N MET A 122 14.51 10.76 6.78
CA MET A 122 13.39 11.09 7.68
C MET A 122 13.73 10.90 9.15
N TRP A 123 14.55 9.88 9.46
CA TRP A 123 14.81 9.46 10.85
C TRP A 123 16.26 9.62 11.31
N GLY A 124 17.13 10.17 10.47
CA GLY A 124 18.54 10.43 10.78
C GLY A 124 19.39 9.17 10.97
N LEU A 125 19.18 8.15 10.12
CA LEU A 125 19.84 6.84 10.18
C LEU A 125 21.07 6.70 9.29
#